data_AF-A0A2K2D305-F1
#
_entry.id   AF-A0A2K2D305-F1
#
_cell.length_a   1.000
_cell.length_b   1.000
_cell.length_c   1.000
_cell.angle_alpha   90.00
_cell.angle_beta   90.00
_cell.angle_gamma   90.00
#
_symmetry.space_group_name_H-M   'P 1'
#
loop_
_entity.id
_entity.type
_entity.pdbx_description
1 polymer ?
#
loop_
_entity_poly.entity_id
_entity_poly.type
_entity_poly.pdbx_seq_one_letter_code
_entity_poly.pdbx_strand_id
1 'polypeptide(L)'
;MRPLWVAAWACALVLAWCARPAGAAWCIARSGASEKTLQRALDYACSPAGSADCAPIMPSGLCYLPNTLAAHASYAFNSVFQRAREAPGACDFAGTATVTLTDPSQ
;
A
#
# COMPACT_ATOMS: atom_id res chain seq x y z
N MET A 1 -29.49 -21.69 -41.18
CA MET A 1 -30.04 -20.59 -40.36
C MET A 1 -29.40 -20.71 -38.98
N ARG A 2 -28.43 -19.86 -38.64
CA ARG A 2 -27.63 -19.98 -37.40
C ARG A 2 -28.45 -19.40 -36.23
N PRO A 3 -28.73 -20.16 -35.15
CA PRO A 3 -29.50 -19.65 -34.02
C PRO A 3 -28.70 -18.57 -33.30
N LEU A 4 -29.26 -17.36 -33.23
CA LEU A 4 -28.64 -16.16 -32.64
C LEU A 4 -28.41 -16.26 -31.12
N TRP A 5 -28.80 -17.38 -30.49
CA TRP A 5 -28.78 -17.54 -29.03
C TRP A 5 -27.40 -17.95 -28.49
N VAL A 6 -26.48 -18.37 -29.36
CA VAL A 6 -25.10 -18.76 -28.97
C VAL A 6 -24.26 -17.54 -28.54
N ALA A 7 -24.64 -16.31 -28.92
CA ALA A 7 -23.89 -15.10 -28.59
C ALA A 7 -24.08 -14.61 -27.14
N ALA A 8 -25.18 -14.98 -26.47
CA ALA A 8 -25.47 -14.49 -25.12
C ALA A 8 -24.56 -15.12 -24.04
N TRP A 9 -24.15 -16.37 -24.24
CA TRP A 9 -23.26 -17.08 -23.31
C TRP A 9 -21.79 -16.69 -23.47
N ALA A 10 -21.41 -16.20 -24.66
CA ALA A 10 -20.06 -15.70 -24.91
C ALA A 10 -19.78 -14.38 -24.17
N CYS A 11 -20.77 -13.48 -24.04
CA CYS A 11 -20.60 -12.22 -23.32
C CYS A 11 -20.39 -12.41 -21.80
N ALA A 12 -21.05 -13.40 -21.19
CA ALA A 12 -20.91 -13.67 -19.76
C ALA A 12 -19.52 -14.20 -19.38
N LEU A 13 -18.88 -14.97 -20.27
CA LEU A 13 -17.53 -15.51 -20.04
C LEU A 13 -16.42 -14.47 -20.25
N VAL A 14 -16.63 -13.45 -21.10
CA VAL A 14 -15.64 -12.38 -21.32
C VAL A 14 -15.63 -11.38 -20.16
N LEU A 15 -16.77 -11.12 -19.51
CA LEU A 15 -16.87 -10.17 -18.39
C LEU A 15 -16.21 -10.68 -17.10
N ALA A 16 -16.11 -12.00 -16.92
CA ALA A 16 -15.49 -12.61 -15.74
C ALA A 16 -13.94 -12.60 -15.77
N TRP A 17 -13.33 -12.29 -16.92
CA TRP A 17 -11.87 -12.29 -17.09
C TRP A 17 -11.19 -10.93 -16.91
N CYS A 18 -11.95 -9.85 -16.70
CA CYS A 18 -11.39 -8.55 -16.38
C CYS A 18 -11.17 -8.34 -14.87
N ALA A 19 -11.62 -9.27 -14.02
CA ALA A 19 -11.24 -9.28 -12.62
C ALA A 19 -9.78 -9.76 -12.54
N ARG A 20 -8.84 -8.83 -12.75
CA ARG A 20 -7.49 -8.96 -12.21
C ARG A 20 -7.66 -9.43 -10.76
N PRO A 21 -7.00 -10.52 -10.33
CA PRO A 21 -6.76 -10.69 -8.91
C PRO A 21 -6.12 -9.37 -8.49
N ALA A 22 -6.78 -8.61 -7.61
CA ALA A 22 -6.13 -7.47 -7.00
C ALA A 22 -4.96 -8.07 -6.21
N GLY A 23 -3.78 -8.10 -6.82
CA GLY A 23 -2.56 -8.41 -6.08
C GLY A 23 -2.49 -7.40 -4.96
N ALA A 24 -2.22 -7.86 -3.75
CA ALA A 24 -2.07 -6.95 -2.61
C ALA A 24 -0.98 -5.93 -2.95
N ALA A 25 -1.28 -4.66 -2.73
CA ALA A 25 -0.34 -3.57 -2.93
C ALA A 25 0.09 -3.06 -1.55
N TRP A 26 1.38 -2.78 -1.39
CA TRP A 26 1.92 -2.22 -0.16
C TRP A 26 2.62 -0.90 -0.45
N CYS A 27 2.59 0.00 0.52
CA CYS A 27 3.36 1.23 0.46
C CYS A 27 4.58 1.14 1.38
N ILE A 28 5.78 1.24 0.80
CA ILE A 28 7.04 1.10 1.54
C ILE A 28 7.93 2.33 1.38
N ALA A 29 8.87 2.53 2.30
CA ALA A 29 9.90 3.56 2.17
C ALA A 29 10.86 3.24 1.00
N ARG A 30 11.26 4.27 0.25
CA ARG A 30 12.26 4.12 -0.82
C ARG A 30 13.67 3.98 -0.24
N SER A 31 14.46 3.08 -0.80
CA SER A 31 15.85 2.80 -0.39
C SER A 31 16.83 3.99 -0.57
N GLY A 32 16.46 5.00 -1.36
CA GLY A 32 17.27 6.21 -1.59
C GLY A 32 16.73 7.47 -0.92
N ALA A 33 15.69 7.38 -0.09
CA ALA A 33 15.15 8.53 0.62
C ALA A 33 16.17 9.05 1.66
N SER A 34 16.41 10.35 1.71
CA SER A 34 17.27 10.92 2.76
C SER A 34 16.60 10.75 4.11
N GLU A 35 17.37 10.37 5.15
CA GLU A 35 16.85 10.14 6.50
C GLU A 35 16.03 11.31 7.02
N LYS A 36 16.50 12.55 6.78
CA LYS A 36 15.79 13.77 7.19
C LYS A 36 14.41 13.92 6.55
N THR A 37 14.26 13.56 5.28
CA THR A 37 12.95 13.66 4.60
C THR A 37 12.08 12.47 4.96
N LEU A 38 12.67 11.29 5.12
CA LEU A 38 11.97 10.09 5.56
C LEU A 38 11.41 10.23 7.00
N GLN A 39 12.20 10.80 7.92
CA GLN A 39 11.76 11.09 9.28
C GLN A 39 10.57 12.06 9.28
N ARG A 40 10.67 13.17 8.54
CA ARG A 40 9.55 14.13 8.43
C ARG A 40 8.28 13.49 7.86
N ALA A 41 8.43 12.59 6.89
CA ALA A 41 7.30 11.85 6.33
C ALA A 41 6.69 10.87 7.33
N LEU A 42 7.51 10.16 8.12
CA LEU A 42 7.05 9.31 9.23
C LEU A 42 6.32 10.12 10.30
N ASP A 43 6.90 11.25 10.73
CA ASP A 43 6.31 12.15 11.72
C ASP A 43 4.94 12.64 11.25
N TYR A 44 4.83 13.00 9.95
CA TYR A 44 3.56 13.36 9.34
C TYR A 44 2.57 12.19 9.35
N ALA A 45 2.98 10.99 8.93
CA ALA A 45 2.13 9.81 8.89
C ALA A 45 1.53 9.52 10.28
N CYS A 46 2.35 9.57 11.33
CA CYS A 46 1.93 9.34 12.72
C CYS A 46 1.22 10.53 13.37
N SER A 47 1.20 11.70 12.72
CA SER A 47 0.44 12.84 13.21
C SER A 47 -1.08 12.58 13.12
N PRO A 48 -1.92 13.32 13.86
CA PRO A 48 -3.38 13.24 13.73
C PRO A 48 -3.90 13.47 12.30
N ALA A 49 -3.13 14.15 11.44
CA ALA A 49 -3.47 14.38 10.04
C ALA A 49 -3.08 13.22 9.11
N GLY A 50 -2.06 12.43 9.47
CA GLY A 50 -1.50 11.39 8.62
C GLY A 50 -2.29 10.08 8.63
N SER A 51 -3.20 9.90 9.58
CA SER A 51 -4.06 8.71 9.68
C SER A 51 -3.28 7.39 9.77
N ALA A 52 -2.00 7.39 10.14
CA ALA A 52 -1.26 6.15 10.43
C ALA A 52 -1.69 5.56 11.79
N ASP A 53 -1.73 4.23 11.93
CA ASP A 53 -1.69 3.57 13.22
C ASP A 53 -0.21 3.33 13.53
N CYS A 54 0.34 4.13 14.44
CA CYS A 54 1.75 4.05 14.82
C CYS A 54 1.97 3.35 16.16
N ALA A 55 0.92 2.91 16.87
CA ALA A 55 1.10 2.20 18.14
C ALA A 55 2.00 0.95 18.02
N PRO A 56 1.92 0.15 16.94
CA PRO A 56 2.76 -1.04 16.79
C PRO A 56 4.25 -0.77 16.57
N ILE A 57 4.63 0.42 16.11
CA ILE A 57 6.04 0.80 15.86
C ILE A 57 6.64 1.66 16.98
N MET A 58 5.86 2.00 18.02
CA MET A 58 6.38 2.67 19.21
C MET A 58 7.27 1.72 20.03
N PRO A 59 8.12 2.25 20.92
CA PRO A 59 8.82 1.42 21.90
C PRO A 59 7.83 0.51 22.63
N SER A 60 8.16 -0.79 22.76
CA SER A 60 7.29 -1.88 23.25
C SER A 60 6.17 -2.36 22.31
N GLY A 61 6.04 -1.78 21.11
CA GLY A 61 5.08 -2.23 20.10
C GLY A 61 5.49 -3.53 19.40
N LEU A 62 4.50 -4.26 18.88
CA LEU A 62 4.70 -5.56 18.22
C LEU A 62 5.55 -5.49 16.93
N CYS A 63 5.56 -4.34 16.28
CA CYS A 63 6.31 -4.08 15.05
C CYS A 63 7.47 -3.10 15.28
N TYR A 64 7.96 -2.98 16.52
CA TYR A 64 9.10 -2.12 16.84
C TYR A 64 10.40 -2.61 16.20
N LEU A 65 10.57 -3.93 16.05
CA LEU A 65 11.75 -4.51 15.41
C LEU A 65 11.46 -4.84 13.94
N PRO A 66 12.42 -4.60 13.02
CA PRO A 66 13.73 -3.98 13.26
C PRO A 66 13.61 -2.48 13.56
N ASN A 67 14.35 -2.00 14.57
CA ASN A 67 14.35 -0.60 15.00
C ASN A 67 15.18 0.27 14.03
N THR A 68 14.65 0.45 12.82
CA THR A 68 15.24 1.30 11.80
C THR A 68 14.19 2.28 11.28
N LEU A 69 14.63 3.48 10.90
CA LEU A 69 13.75 4.50 10.36
C LEU A 69 12.97 4.00 9.13
N ALA A 70 13.62 3.25 8.24
CA ALA A 70 13.00 2.71 7.04
C ALA A 70 11.90 1.69 7.35
N ALA A 71 12.09 0.84 8.36
CA ALA A 71 11.11 -0.16 8.76
C ALA A 71 9.87 0.51 9.39
N HIS A 72 10.08 1.44 10.32
CA HIS A 72 8.98 2.19 10.95
C HIS A 72 8.22 3.05 9.94
N ALA A 73 8.93 3.73 9.03
CA ALA A 73 8.32 4.49 7.95
C ALA A 73 7.51 3.60 7.01
N SER A 74 8.04 2.45 6.58
CA SER A 74 7.31 1.51 5.71
C SER A 74 6.03 1.01 6.37
N TYR A 75 6.07 0.69 7.67
CA TYR A 75 4.87 0.31 8.40
C TYR A 75 3.83 1.44 8.42
N ALA A 76 4.24 2.65 8.82
CA ALA A 76 3.34 3.80 8.90
C ALA A 76 2.73 4.12 7.53
N PHE A 77 3.55 4.16 6.47
CA PHE A 77 3.10 4.44 5.11
C PHE A 77 2.11 3.40 4.60
N ASN A 78 2.39 2.11 4.82
CA ASN A 78 1.45 1.05 4.47
C ASN A 78 0.14 1.19 5.25
N SER A 79 0.23 1.52 6.53
CA SER A 79 -0.92 1.74 7.40
C SER A 79 -1.85 2.82 6.79
N VAL A 80 -1.30 3.96 6.37
CA VAL A 80 -2.05 5.04 5.68
C VAL A 80 -2.63 4.55 4.35
N PHE A 81 -1.82 3.92 3.52
CA PHE A 81 -2.19 3.44 2.19
C PHE A 81 -3.37 2.46 2.24
N GLN A 82 -3.34 1.51 3.18
CA GLN A 82 -4.40 0.54 3.38
C GLN A 82 -5.69 1.19 3.90
N ARG A 83 -5.60 2.13 4.84
CA ARG A 83 -6.80 2.88 5.31
C ARG A 83 -7.40 3.78 4.24
N ALA A 84 -6.60 4.28 3.31
CA ALA A 84 -7.05 5.00 2.13
C ALA A 84 -7.61 4.08 1.02
N ARG A 85 -7.74 2.77 1.26
CA ARG A 85 -8.18 1.77 0.27
C ARG A 85 -7.32 1.79 -1.00
N GLU A 86 -6.01 1.90 -0.82
CA GLU A 86 -5.03 1.88 -1.91
C GLU A 86 -5.25 3.02 -2.92
N ALA A 87 -5.81 4.15 -2.46
CA ALA A 87 -6.12 5.28 -3.32
C ALA A 87 -4.88 5.79 -4.07
N PRO A 88 -5.01 6.16 -5.36
CA PRO A 88 -3.94 6.80 -6.10
C PRO A 88 -3.42 8.04 -5.35
N GLY A 89 -2.11 8.10 -5.11
CA GLY A 89 -1.46 9.21 -4.40
C GLY A 89 -1.34 9.04 -2.87
N ALA A 90 -2.01 8.04 -2.27
CA ALA A 90 -1.88 7.79 -0.83
C ALA A 90 -0.48 7.28 -0.41
N CYS A 91 0.36 6.88 -1.38
CA CYS A 91 1.73 6.42 -1.18
C CYS A 91 2.78 7.42 -1.73
N ASP A 92 2.49 8.71 -1.73
CA ASP A 92 3.45 9.72 -2.22
C ASP A 92 4.51 10.07 -1.16
N PHE A 93 4.06 10.52 0.02
CA PHE A 93 4.93 10.95 1.14
C PHE A 93 6.10 11.85 0.69
N ALA A 94 5.82 12.85 -0.15
CA ALA A 94 6.80 13.75 -0.75
C ALA A 94 7.91 13.01 -1.53
N GLY A 95 7.54 11.92 -2.22
CA GLY A 95 8.42 11.08 -3.00
C GLY A 95 9.32 10.16 -2.18
N THR A 96 9.09 10.01 -0.87
CA THR A 96 9.88 9.10 -0.01
C THR A 96 9.34 7.68 0.04
N ALA A 97 8.15 7.44 -0.52
CA ALA A 97 7.52 6.13 -0.54
C ALA A 97 7.30 5.60 -1.97
N THR A 98 7.08 4.30 -2.08
CA THR A 98 6.73 3.64 -3.34
C THR A 98 5.76 2.50 -3.10
N VAL A 99 4.89 2.27 -4.08
CA VAL A 99 4.03 1.09 -4.10
C VAL A 99 4.84 -0.11 -4.57
N THR A 100 4.66 -1.24 -3.89
CA THR A 100 5.16 -2.56 -4.29
C THR A 100 4.00 -3.55 -4.37
N LEU A 101 4.10 -4.50 -5.30
CA LEU A 101 3.17 -5.63 -5.43
C LEU A 101 3.77 -6.92 -4.85
N THR A 102 4.97 -6.83 -4.29
CA THR A 102 5.66 -7.89 -3.57
C THR A 102 5.53 -7.61 -2.09
N ASP A 103 5.12 -8.62 -1.33
CA ASP A 103 5.01 -8.54 0.12
C ASP A 103 6.37 -8.16 0.75
N PRO A 104 6.47 -7.02 1.44
CA PRO A 104 7.72 -6.54 2.01
C PRO A 104 8.17 -7.29 3.28
N SER A 105 7.36 -8.24 3.77
CA SER A 105 7.72 -9.11 4.90
C SER A 105 8.51 -10.37 4.50
N GLN A 106 8.70 -10.61 3.20
CA GLN A 106 9.46 -11.73 2.64
C GLN A 106 10.98 -11.52 2.72
#